data_AF-A0A6G3T814-F1
#
_entry.id   AF-A0A6G3T814-F1
#
_cell.length_a   1.000
_cell.length_b   1.000
_cell.length_c   1.000
_cell.angle_alpha   90.00
_cell.angle_beta   90.00
_cell.angle_gamma   90.00
#
_symmetry.space_group_name_H-M   'P 1'
#
loop_
_entity.id
_entity.type
_entity.pdbx_description
1 polymer ?
#
loop_
_entity_poly.entity_id
_entity_poly.type
_entity_poly.pdbx_seq_one_letter_code
_entity_poly.pdbx_strand_id
1 'polypeptide(L)'
;MPQPKKDKPDTPLRSDAQRNRERILAVATEELTHCANAPLSAIAKKAGVGQGTFYRNFPNREALVLEIYRYGMQQVAEAAPEMLAAGEPDLALRQWMDRLAEFAMTKAGLADAIRLVTSAPGAPEKPRPTPLEDAAELLLRANHEAGTIRPGVTGDDFFLVLGGLWLIDPGENWQPRVTRFLDLVMDGLRAGAPGR
;
A
#
# COMPACT_ATOMS: atom_id res chain seq x y z
N MET A 1 -30.17 -20.60 46.09
CA MET A 1 -29.63 -19.39 45.42
C MET A 1 -28.85 -19.84 44.19
N PRO A 2 -29.16 -19.35 42.97
CA PRO A 2 -28.40 -19.72 41.78
C PRO A 2 -27.08 -18.93 41.71
N GLN A 3 -25.99 -19.61 41.36
CA GLN A 3 -24.66 -19.02 41.17
C GLN A 3 -24.59 -18.18 39.89
N PRO A 4 -23.83 -17.07 39.87
CA PRO A 4 -23.66 -16.26 38.67
C PRO A 4 -22.72 -16.97 37.68
N LYS A 5 -23.16 -17.10 36.42
CA LYS A 5 -22.31 -17.49 35.28
C LYS A 5 -21.26 -16.40 35.07
N LYS A 6 -19.99 -16.79 35.05
CA LYS A 6 -18.89 -15.93 34.59
C LYS A 6 -18.95 -15.84 33.07
N ASP A 7 -19.22 -14.65 32.55
CA ASP A 7 -18.98 -14.29 31.16
C ASP A 7 -17.48 -14.38 30.86
N LYS A 8 -17.11 -15.05 29.76
CA LYS A 8 -15.75 -15.03 29.22
C LYS A 8 -15.56 -13.75 28.38
N PRO A 9 -14.43 -13.05 28.50
CA PRO A 9 -14.15 -11.90 27.64
C PRO A 9 -13.71 -12.38 26.24
N ASP A 10 -14.47 -11.99 25.22
CA ASP A 10 -14.36 -12.43 23.83
C ASP A 10 -13.43 -11.55 22.98
N THR A 11 -12.24 -11.20 23.51
CA THR A 11 -11.37 -10.15 22.92
C THR A 11 -9.91 -10.51 22.62
N PRO A 12 -9.33 -11.68 22.98
CA PRO A 12 -7.97 -12.04 22.52
C PRO A 12 -7.88 -12.52 21.05
N LEU A 13 -8.93 -13.18 20.54
CA LEU A 13 -8.86 -13.96 19.29
C LEU A 13 -8.76 -13.12 18.01
N ARG A 14 -9.34 -11.91 17.99
CA ARG A 14 -9.33 -11.03 16.80
C ARG A 14 -7.95 -10.44 16.53
N SER A 15 -7.20 -10.10 17.58
CA SER A 15 -5.84 -9.57 17.46
C SER A 15 -4.88 -10.63 16.95
N ASP A 16 -5.03 -11.88 17.40
CA ASP A 16 -4.18 -12.98 16.94
C ASP A 16 -4.50 -13.41 15.51
N ALA A 17 -5.78 -13.41 15.12
CA ALA A 17 -6.19 -13.64 13.74
C ALA A 17 -5.62 -12.59 12.78
N GLN A 18 -5.65 -11.31 13.19
CA GLN A 18 -5.09 -10.19 12.41
C GLN A 18 -3.57 -10.32 12.27
N ARG A 19 -2.84 -10.51 13.38
CA ARG A 19 -1.38 -10.74 13.34
C ARG A 19 -1.00 -11.96 12.51
N ASN A 20 -1.82 -13.02 12.56
CA ASN A 20 -1.60 -14.19 11.75
C ASN A 20 -1.79 -13.91 10.26
N ARG A 21 -2.79 -13.09 9.90
CA ARG A 21 -3.03 -12.63 8.53
C ARG A 21 -1.87 -11.79 8.01
N GLU A 22 -1.42 -10.79 8.77
CA GLU A 22 -0.28 -9.93 8.42
C GLU A 22 0.99 -10.76 8.20
N ARG A 23 1.26 -11.72 9.08
CA ARG A 23 2.41 -12.63 8.92
C ARG A 23 2.33 -13.44 7.63
N ILE A 24 1.14 -13.96 7.29
CA ILE A 24 0.94 -14.68 6.03
C ILE A 24 1.22 -13.76 4.84
N LEU A 25 0.72 -12.52 4.86
CA LEU A 25 0.88 -11.57 3.76
C LEU A 25 2.33 -11.12 3.58
N ALA A 26 3.06 -10.89 4.67
CA ALA A 26 4.49 -10.58 4.63
C ALA A 26 5.29 -11.74 4.00
N VAL A 27 5.09 -12.97 4.47
CA VAL A 27 5.76 -14.16 3.94
C VAL A 27 5.39 -14.42 2.48
N ALA A 28 4.11 -14.27 2.14
CA ALA A 28 3.63 -14.45 0.78
C ALA A 28 4.22 -13.42 -0.19
N THR A 29 4.36 -12.16 0.26
CA THR A 29 5.00 -11.11 -0.53
C THR A 29 6.44 -11.51 -0.86
N GLU A 30 7.22 -11.90 0.16
CA GLU A 30 8.61 -12.33 -0.03
C GLU A 30 8.71 -13.52 -1.00
N GLU A 31 7.93 -14.58 -0.77
CA GLU A 31 8.00 -15.81 -1.58
C GLU A 31 7.60 -15.57 -3.04
N LEU A 32 6.54 -14.78 -3.28
CA LEU A 32 6.04 -14.52 -4.63
C LEU A 32 6.94 -13.55 -5.40
N THR A 33 7.65 -12.64 -4.73
CA THR A 33 8.68 -11.81 -5.35
C THR A 33 9.87 -12.65 -5.85
N HIS A 34 10.27 -13.68 -5.10
CA HIS A 34 11.35 -14.59 -5.52
C HIS A 34 10.89 -15.61 -6.56
N CYS A 35 9.67 -16.15 -6.42
CA CYS A 35 9.10 -17.14 -7.33
C CYS A 35 7.60 -16.93 -7.47
N ALA A 36 7.17 -16.34 -8.58
CA ALA A 36 5.74 -16.06 -8.86
C ALA A 36 4.85 -17.31 -8.76
N ASN A 37 5.40 -18.49 -9.04
CA ASN A 37 4.71 -19.78 -9.02
C ASN A 37 4.84 -20.55 -7.69
N ALA A 38 5.38 -19.93 -6.63
CA ALA A 38 5.56 -20.58 -5.33
C ALA A 38 4.25 -21.24 -4.84
N PRO A 39 4.26 -22.52 -4.43
CA PRO A 39 3.05 -23.21 -3.98
C PRO A 39 2.43 -22.55 -2.74
N LEU A 40 1.11 -22.34 -2.74
CA LEU A 40 0.39 -21.77 -1.58
C LEU A 40 0.61 -22.57 -0.30
N SER A 41 0.73 -23.89 -0.43
CA SER A 41 1.03 -24.78 0.70
C SER A 41 2.42 -24.55 1.30
N ALA A 42 3.42 -24.17 0.48
CA ALA A 42 4.75 -23.80 0.93
C ALA A 42 4.73 -22.46 1.68
N ILE A 43 3.99 -21.48 1.15
CA ILE A 43 3.77 -20.18 1.81
C ILE A 43 3.10 -20.37 3.17
N ALA A 44 2.02 -21.16 3.25
CA ALA A 44 1.33 -21.48 4.51
C ALA A 44 2.28 -22.10 5.55
N LYS A 45 3.13 -23.05 5.12
CA LYS A 45 4.13 -23.68 5.96
C LYS A 45 5.16 -22.66 6.46
N LYS A 46 5.70 -21.80 5.58
CA LYS A 46 6.69 -20.77 5.94
C LYS A 46 6.09 -19.70 6.87
N ALA A 47 4.81 -19.38 6.72
CA ALA A 47 4.08 -18.49 7.61
C ALA A 47 3.70 -19.12 8.97
N GLY A 48 3.97 -20.42 9.16
CA GLY A 48 3.67 -21.14 10.41
C GLY A 48 2.18 -21.33 10.66
N VAL A 49 1.36 -21.45 9.60
CA VAL A 49 -0.09 -21.59 9.71
C VAL A 49 -0.59 -22.91 9.14
N GLY A 50 -1.63 -23.48 9.75
CA GLY A 50 -2.27 -24.70 9.24
C GLY A 50 -2.91 -24.48 7.88
N GLN A 51 -2.81 -25.47 6.98
CA GLN A 51 -3.34 -25.41 5.61
C GLN A 51 -4.84 -25.05 5.58
N GLY A 52 -5.64 -25.65 6.46
CA GLY A 52 -7.08 -25.35 6.54
C GLY A 52 -7.38 -23.89 6.90
N THR A 53 -6.57 -23.27 7.78
CA THR A 53 -6.69 -21.85 8.13
C THR A 53 -6.25 -20.97 6.96
N PHE A 54 -5.17 -21.35 6.28
CA PHE A 54 -4.68 -20.63 5.11
C PHE A 54 -5.73 -20.59 3.98
N TYR A 55 -6.20 -21.75 3.51
CA TYR A 55 -7.14 -21.83 2.39
C TYR A 55 -8.52 -21.25 2.71
N ARG A 56 -8.92 -21.17 3.99
CA ARG A 56 -10.13 -20.42 4.39
C ARG A 56 -9.99 -18.90 4.19
N ASN A 57 -8.77 -18.37 4.36
CA ASN A 57 -8.48 -16.95 4.18
C ASN A 57 -8.07 -16.60 2.74
N PHE A 58 -7.43 -17.55 2.05
CA PHE A 58 -6.82 -17.41 0.74
C PHE A 58 -7.15 -18.65 -0.11
N PRO A 59 -8.39 -18.74 -0.63
CA PRO A 59 -8.87 -19.96 -1.30
C PRO A 59 -8.12 -20.26 -2.60
N ASN A 60 -7.60 -19.24 -3.27
CA ASN A 60 -6.81 -19.35 -4.49
C ASN A 60 -5.69 -18.30 -4.50
N ARG A 61 -4.84 -18.35 -5.53
CA ARG A 61 -3.69 -17.46 -5.67
C ARG A 61 -4.14 -16.02 -5.87
N GLU A 62 -5.15 -15.81 -6.70
CA GLU A 62 -5.69 -14.50 -7.04
C GLU A 62 -6.18 -13.76 -5.78
N ALA A 63 -6.87 -14.46 -4.87
CA ALA A 63 -7.31 -13.91 -3.59
C ALA A 63 -6.12 -13.54 -2.69
N LEU A 64 -5.06 -14.36 -2.65
CA LEU A 64 -3.85 -14.02 -1.91
C LEU A 64 -3.17 -12.78 -2.49
N VAL A 65 -3.03 -12.70 -3.82
CA VAL A 65 -2.42 -11.57 -4.51
C VAL A 65 -3.17 -10.27 -4.24
N LEU A 66 -4.51 -10.30 -4.32
CA LEU A 66 -5.34 -9.15 -3.99
C LEU A 66 -5.12 -8.67 -2.56
N GLU A 67 -5.02 -9.58 -1.61
CA GLU A 67 -4.80 -9.23 -0.21
C GLU A 67 -3.38 -8.71 0.04
N ILE A 68 -2.36 -9.25 -0.65
CA ILE A 68 -1.00 -8.68 -0.65
C ILE A 68 -1.02 -7.25 -1.17
N TYR A 69 -1.76 -7.00 -2.26
CA TYR A 69 -1.90 -5.66 -2.82
C TYR A 69 -2.56 -4.70 -1.83
N ARG A 70 -3.71 -5.06 -1.28
CA ARG A 70 -4.43 -4.24 -0.28
C ARG A 70 -3.57 -3.96 0.93
N TYR A 71 -2.90 -4.99 1.45
CA TYR A 71 -2.03 -4.87 2.61
C TYR A 71 -0.84 -3.96 2.33
N GLY A 72 -0.14 -4.12 1.22
CA GLY A 72 0.99 -3.23 0.95
C GLY A 72 0.56 -1.79 0.63
N MET A 73 -0.59 -1.56 0.00
CA MET A 73 -1.17 -0.22 -0.15
C MET A 73 -1.50 0.41 1.21
N GLN A 74 -2.06 -0.39 2.14
CA GLN A 74 -2.30 0.03 3.51
C GLN A 74 -0.99 0.41 4.22
N GLN A 75 0.06 -0.41 4.10
CA GLN A 75 1.37 -0.09 4.68
C GLN A 75 2.00 1.19 4.09
N VAL A 76 1.79 1.47 2.80
CA VAL A 76 2.22 2.73 2.17
C VAL A 76 1.43 3.90 2.75
N ALA A 77 0.10 3.77 2.88
CA ALA A 77 -0.74 4.79 3.47
C ALA A 77 -0.35 5.11 4.93
N GLU A 78 -0.13 4.08 5.75
CA GLU A 78 0.22 4.21 7.17
C GLU A 78 1.60 4.85 7.41
N ALA A 79 2.49 4.84 6.41
CA ALA A 79 3.80 5.48 6.51
C ALA A 79 3.73 7.03 6.44
N ALA A 80 2.67 7.60 5.85
CA ALA A 80 2.58 9.05 5.63
C ALA A 80 2.61 9.88 6.94
N PRO A 81 1.81 9.57 7.98
CA PRO A 81 1.85 10.32 9.24
C PRO A 81 3.22 10.23 9.94
N GLU A 82 3.87 9.07 9.90
CA GLU A 82 5.18 8.86 10.52
C GLU A 82 6.28 9.67 9.82
N MET A 83 6.30 9.65 8.47
CA MET A 83 7.24 10.42 7.67
C MET A 83 7.05 11.93 7.88
N LEU A 84 5.80 12.37 7.95
CA LEU A 84 5.48 13.78 8.20
C LEU A 84 5.87 14.23 9.61
N ALA A 85 5.74 13.36 10.61
CA ALA A 85 6.19 13.66 11.97
C ALA A 85 7.72 13.71 12.11
N ALA A 86 8.46 13.06 11.21
CA ALA A 86 9.90 12.89 11.29
C ALA A 86 10.71 13.99 10.57
N GLY A 87 10.11 14.82 9.73
CA GLY A 87 10.86 15.81 8.95
C GLY A 87 10.01 16.82 8.18
N GLU A 88 10.66 17.54 7.26
CA GLU A 88 10.01 18.57 6.45
C GLU A 88 8.95 17.97 5.51
N PRO A 89 7.80 18.66 5.29
CA PRO A 89 6.69 18.10 4.52
C PRO A 89 7.05 17.63 3.11
N ASP A 90 7.96 18.33 2.42
CA ASP A 90 8.36 18.00 1.06
C ASP A 90 9.31 16.80 0.99
N LEU A 91 10.16 16.63 2.01
CA LEU A 91 10.95 15.42 2.21
C LEU A 91 10.05 14.23 2.56
N ALA A 92 9.07 14.42 3.44
CA ALA A 92 8.11 13.38 3.79
C ALA A 92 7.29 12.91 2.57
N LEU A 93 6.79 13.85 1.75
CA LEU A 93 6.09 13.52 0.51
C LEU A 93 6.98 12.74 -0.46
N ARG A 94 8.24 13.16 -0.63
CA ARG A 94 9.21 12.48 -1.48
C ARG A 94 9.51 11.06 -1.01
N GLN A 95 9.72 10.85 0.29
CA GLN A 95 9.95 9.52 0.87
C GLN A 95 8.72 8.62 0.74
N TRP A 96 7.52 9.19 0.91
CA TRP A 96 6.28 8.46 0.73
C TRP A 96 6.08 8.02 -0.73
N MET A 97 6.41 8.88 -1.70
CA MET A 97 6.42 8.53 -3.12
C MET A 97 7.43 7.43 -3.45
N ASP A 98 8.63 7.45 -2.85
CA ASP A 98 9.60 6.37 -3.01
C ASP A 98 9.01 5.03 -2.55
N ARG A 99 8.30 5.04 -1.41
CA ARG A 99 7.67 3.84 -0.84
C ARG A 99 6.54 3.32 -1.73
N LEU A 100 5.73 4.22 -2.30
CA LEU A 100 4.70 3.89 -3.27
C LEU A 100 5.32 3.30 -4.55
N ALA A 101 6.40 3.89 -5.05
CA ALA A 101 7.07 3.41 -6.25
C ALA A 101 7.78 2.06 -6.02
N GLU A 102 8.38 1.85 -4.85
CA GLU A 102 8.93 0.54 -4.47
C GLU A 102 7.83 -0.52 -4.43
N PHE A 103 6.68 -0.20 -3.84
CA PHE A 103 5.51 -1.08 -3.85
C PHE A 103 5.07 -1.40 -5.29
N ALA A 104 5.04 -0.40 -6.17
CA ALA A 104 4.64 -0.55 -7.56
C ALA A 104 5.59 -1.46 -8.36
N MET A 105 6.90 -1.23 -8.24
CA MET A 105 7.91 -1.91 -9.05
C MET A 105 8.20 -3.34 -8.59
N THR A 106 8.23 -3.58 -7.27
CA THR A 106 8.55 -4.91 -6.71
C THR A 106 7.40 -5.90 -6.83
N LYS A 107 6.17 -5.41 -7.04
CA LYS A 107 4.96 -6.22 -7.19
C LYS A 107 4.45 -6.27 -8.63
N ALA A 108 5.29 -5.87 -9.58
CA ALA A 108 5.04 -6.04 -11.00
C ALA A 108 4.67 -7.47 -11.42
N GLY A 109 5.29 -8.48 -10.80
CA GLY A 109 4.93 -9.89 -11.02
C GLY A 109 3.51 -10.26 -10.59
N LEU A 110 2.84 -9.37 -9.84
CA LEU A 110 1.45 -9.46 -9.41
C LEU A 110 0.54 -8.52 -10.23
N ALA A 111 1.10 -7.70 -11.14
CA ALA A 111 0.38 -6.63 -11.83
C ALA A 111 -0.79 -7.13 -12.67
N ASP A 112 -0.67 -8.29 -13.33
CA ASP A 112 -1.77 -8.87 -14.10
C ASP A 112 -2.93 -9.33 -13.22
N ALA A 113 -2.61 -9.93 -12.07
CA ALA A 113 -3.61 -10.33 -11.07
C ALA A 113 -4.24 -9.11 -10.37
N ILE A 114 -3.48 -8.04 -10.13
CA ILE A 114 -4.00 -6.78 -9.59
C ILE A 114 -4.93 -6.11 -10.60
N ARG A 115 -4.49 -5.95 -11.86
CA ARG A 115 -5.30 -5.36 -12.95
C ARG A 115 -6.63 -6.08 -13.15
N LEU A 116 -6.63 -7.42 -13.11
CA LEU A 116 -7.84 -8.21 -13.26
C LEU A 116 -8.85 -7.96 -12.13
N VAL A 117 -8.37 -7.69 -10.92
CA VAL A 117 -9.22 -7.53 -9.74
C VAL A 117 -9.64 -6.07 -9.48
N THR A 118 -8.78 -5.10 -9.81
CA THR A 118 -9.10 -3.66 -9.67
C THR A 118 -9.98 -3.13 -10.81
N SER A 119 -10.09 -3.86 -11.93
CA SER A 119 -10.92 -3.49 -13.08
C SER A 119 -12.36 -4.03 -13.02
N ALA A 120 -12.78 -4.61 -11.88
CA ALA A 120 -14.13 -5.16 -11.73
C ALA A 120 -15.18 -4.03 -11.70
N PRO A 121 -16.17 -4.00 -12.62
CA PRO A 121 -17.21 -2.97 -12.65
C PRO A 121 -18.18 -3.15 -11.46
N GLY A 122 -18.47 -2.06 -10.72
CA GLY A 122 -19.50 -2.06 -9.68
C GLY A 122 -19.25 -1.20 -8.43
N ALA A 123 -18.36 -0.20 -8.47
CA ALA A 123 -18.14 0.69 -7.34
C ALA A 123 -19.28 1.73 -7.17
N PRO A 124 -19.63 2.13 -5.93
CA PRO A 124 -20.68 3.11 -5.66
C PRO A 124 -20.38 4.50 -6.24
N GLU A 125 -21.43 5.27 -6.50
CA GLU A 125 -21.45 6.54 -7.25
C GLU A 125 -20.57 7.67 -6.66
N LYS A 126 -20.11 7.52 -5.40
CA LYS A 126 -18.92 8.18 -4.84
C LYS A 126 -18.19 7.21 -3.90
N PRO A 127 -17.04 6.66 -4.29
CA PRO A 127 -16.18 5.91 -3.38
C PRO A 127 -15.76 6.82 -2.22
N ARG A 128 -15.74 6.29 -0.99
CA ARG A 128 -14.97 6.92 0.09
C ARG A 128 -13.50 6.96 -0.36
N PRO A 129 -12.73 8.03 -0.04
CA PRO A 129 -11.31 8.04 -0.33
C PRO A 129 -10.64 6.77 0.17
N THR A 130 -9.77 6.21 -0.66
CA THR A 130 -8.98 5.05 -0.26
C THR A 130 -7.94 5.48 0.79
N PRO A 131 -7.44 4.57 1.65
CA PRO A 131 -6.38 4.92 2.61
C PRO A 131 -5.16 5.60 1.95
N LEU A 132 -4.85 5.25 0.70
CA LEU A 132 -3.77 5.87 -0.05
C LEU A 132 -4.10 7.33 -0.43
N GLU A 133 -5.34 7.60 -0.81
CA GLU A 133 -5.82 8.95 -1.12
C GLU A 133 -5.80 9.84 0.13
N ASP A 134 -6.30 9.34 1.25
CA ASP A 134 -6.25 10.04 2.55
C ASP A 134 -4.80 10.39 2.95
N ALA A 135 -3.86 9.46 2.74
CA ALA A 135 -2.45 9.66 3.02
C ALA A 135 -1.81 10.71 2.11
N ALA A 136 -2.13 10.70 0.82
CA ALA A 136 -1.66 11.72 -0.12
C ALA A 136 -2.22 13.10 0.25
N GLU A 137 -3.50 13.20 0.58
CA GLU A 137 -4.13 14.47 0.98
C GLU A 137 -3.57 15.01 2.29
N LEU A 138 -3.22 14.14 3.25
CA LEU A 138 -2.51 14.55 4.47
C LEU A 138 -1.17 15.23 4.12
N LEU A 139 -0.36 14.58 3.28
CA LEU A 139 0.96 15.08 2.90
C LEU A 139 0.86 16.36 2.05
N LEU A 140 -0.03 16.39 1.06
CA LEU A 140 -0.25 17.56 0.21
C LEU A 140 -0.72 18.76 1.02
N ARG A 141 -1.65 18.56 1.97
CA ARG A 141 -2.11 19.63 2.86
C ARG A 141 -0.97 20.21 3.69
N ALA A 142 -0.15 19.37 4.31
CA ALA A 142 0.99 19.83 5.10
C ALA A 142 1.99 20.61 4.26
N ASN A 143 2.22 20.19 3.01
CA ASN A 143 3.07 20.91 2.07
C ASN A 143 2.47 22.27 1.64
N HIS A 144 1.17 22.35 1.41
CA HIS A 144 0.48 23.62 1.13
C HIS A 144 0.57 24.58 2.31
N GLU A 145 0.35 24.10 3.54
CA GLU A 145 0.45 24.88 4.77
C GLU A 145 1.88 25.41 5.01
N ALA A 146 2.89 24.58 4.73
CA ALA A 146 4.30 24.97 4.81
C ALA A 146 4.77 25.82 3.62
N GLY A 147 3.96 25.93 2.56
CA GLY A 147 4.34 26.64 1.34
C GLY A 147 5.47 25.97 0.56
N THR A 148 5.69 24.66 0.74
CA THR A 148 6.76 23.90 0.09
C THR A 148 6.37 23.36 -1.28
N ILE A 149 5.07 23.36 -1.60
CA ILE A 149 4.55 23.09 -2.96
C ILE A 149 3.72 24.27 -3.46
N ARG A 150 3.53 24.31 -4.77
CA ARG A 150 2.73 25.32 -5.45
C ARG A 150 1.25 25.23 -5.08
N PRO A 151 0.54 26.37 -4.99
CA PRO A 151 -0.89 26.36 -4.72
C PRO A 151 -1.68 25.69 -5.86
N GLY A 152 -2.81 25.09 -5.51
CA GLY A 152 -3.76 24.54 -6.47
C GLY A 152 -3.50 23.09 -6.89
N VAL A 153 -2.46 22.42 -6.37
CA VAL A 153 -2.26 20.98 -6.57
C VAL A 153 -3.33 20.21 -5.80
N THR A 154 -4.11 19.40 -6.51
CA THR A 154 -5.11 18.50 -5.93
C THR A 154 -4.59 17.06 -5.82
N GLY A 155 -5.26 16.22 -5.02
CA GLY A 155 -4.99 14.78 -4.97
C GLY A 155 -5.16 14.11 -6.33
N ASP A 156 -6.19 14.51 -7.09
CA ASP A 156 -6.45 13.99 -8.44
C ASP A 156 -5.30 14.30 -9.40
N ASP A 157 -4.80 15.54 -9.42
CA ASP A 157 -3.64 15.92 -10.24
C ASP A 157 -2.40 15.10 -9.85
N PHE A 158 -2.20 14.92 -8.55
CA PHE A 158 -1.07 14.20 -8.01
C PHE A 158 -1.08 12.72 -8.40
N PHE A 159 -2.22 12.03 -8.26
CA PHE A 159 -2.35 10.64 -8.69
C PHE A 159 -2.34 10.49 -10.21
N LEU A 160 -2.89 11.45 -10.96
CA LEU A 160 -2.82 11.47 -12.43
C LEU A 160 -1.37 11.47 -12.90
N VAL A 161 -0.52 12.30 -12.29
CA VAL A 161 0.92 12.34 -12.59
C VAL A 161 1.59 11.04 -12.15
N LEU A 162 1.37 10.59 -10.91
CA LEU A 162 1.96 9.34 -10.40
C LEU A 162 1.50 8.08 -11.14
N GLY A 163 0.38 8.13 -11.87
CA GLY A 163 -0.03 7.08 -12.79
C GLY A 163 1.06 6.69 -13.81
N GLY A 164 1.97 7.63 -14.13
CA GLY A 164 3.15 7.36 -14.95
C GLY A 164 4.09 6.28 -14.39
N LEU A 165 4.08 6.02 -13.07
CA LEU A 165 4.82 4.90 -12.47
C LEU A 165 4.40 3.57 -13.10
N TRP A 166 3.11 3.39 -13.39
CA TRP A 166 2.60 2.14 -13.98
C TRP A 166 2.96 1.93 -15.46
N LEU A 167 3.59 2.93 -16.09
CA LEU A 167 4.12 2.84 -17.46
C LEU A 167 5.61 2.48 -17.50
N ILE A 168 6.31 2.46 -16.36
CA ILE A 168 7.71 2.08 -16.29
C ILE A 168 7.81 0.55 -16.27
N ASP A 169 8.67 -0.01 -17.14
CA ASP A 169 8.91 -1.46 -17.19
C ASP A 169 9.72 -1.91 -15.96
N PRO A 170 9.14 -2.77 -15.10
CA PRO A 170 9.81 -3.30 -13.92
C PRO A 170 10.85 -4.39 -14.23
N GLY A 171 10.89 -4.91 -15.46
CA GLY A 171 11.88 -5.90 -15.93
C GLY A 171 13.24 -5.29 -16.29
N GLU A 172 13.33 -3.96 -16.41
CA GLU A 172 14.58 -3.24 -16.65
C GLU A 172 15.23 -2.77 -15.33
N ASN A 173 16.40 -2.11 -15.43
CA ASN A 173 16.98 -1.35 -14.30
C ASN A 173 16.12 -0.11 -14.01
N TRP A 174 14.98 -0.32 -13.33
CA TRP A 174 13.92 0.66 -13.14
C TRP A 174 14.26 1.71 -12.08
N GLN A 175 15.12 1.41 -11.10
CA GLN A 175 15.40 2.27 -9.95
C GLN A 175 15.86 3.68 -10.37
N PRO A 176 16.83 3.85 -11.28
CA PRO A 176 17.24 5.18 -11.74
C PRO A 176 16.14 5.90 -12.52
N ARG A 177 15.29 5.17 -13.25
CA ARG A 177 14.20 5.75 -14.04
C ARG A 177 13.08 6.27 -13.13
N VAL A 178 12.70 5.49 -12.12
CA VAL A 178 11.75 5.90 -11.07
C VAL A 178 12.28 7.10 -10.29
N THR A 179 13.54 7.07 -9.87
CA THR A 179 14.16 8.19 -9.13
C THR A 179 14.04 9.49 -9.93
N ARG A 180 14.50 9.49 -11.19
CA ARG A 180 14.38 10.68 -12.06
C ARG A 180 12.93 11.10 -12.28
N PHE A 181 12.01 10.15 -12.43
CA PHE A 181 10.59 10.46 -12.58
C PHE A 181 10.04 11.17 -11.34
N LEU A 182 10.26 10.64 -10.14
CA LEU A 182 9.79 11.24 -8.90
C LEU A 182 10.45 12.61 -8.62
N ASP A 183 11.73 12.77 -8.99
CA ASP A 183 12.41 14.05 -8.86
C ASP A 183 11.79 15.11 -9.78
N LEU A 184 11.44 14.75 -11.03
CA LEU A 184 10.71 15.64 -11.94
C LEU A 184 9.34 16.03 -11.40
N VAL A 185 8.62 15.09 -10.77
CA VAL A 185 7.34 15.38 -10.10
C VAL A 185 7.55 16.36 -8.96
N MET A 186 8.54 16.13 -8.08
CA MET A 186 8.84 17.05 -6.98
C MET A 186 9.25 18.44 -7.46
N ASP A 187 10.06 18.53 -8.50
CA ASP A 187 10.47 19.82 -9.08
C ASP A 187 9.26 20.57 -9.64
N GLY A 188 8.35 19.87 -10.32
CA GLY A 188 7.08 20.43 -10.79
C GLY A 188 6.15 20.89 -9.67
N LEU A 189 6.09 20.15 -8.55
CA LEU A 189 5.32 20.51 -7.37
C LEU A 189 5.90 21.74 -6.65
N ARG A 190 7.24 21.84 -6.54
CA ARG A 190 7.93 22.95 -5.89
C ARG A 190 7.98 24.22 -6.74
N ALA A 191 7.75 24.12 -8.05
CA ALA A 191 7.80 25.26 -8.95
C ALA A 191 6.70 26.30 -8.63
N GLY A 192 7.11 27.46 -8.11
CA GLY A 192 6.21 28.53 -7.69
C GLY A 192 5.63 28.36 -6.27
N ALA A 193 6.27 27.52 -5.44
CA ALA A 193 5.95 27.39 -4.03
C ALA A 193 6.24 28.71 -3.27
N PRO A 194 5.31 29.20 -2.42
CA PRO A 194 5.43 30.52 -1.79
C PRO A 194 6.46 30.60 -0.65
N GLY A 195 6.89 29.46 -0.10
CA GLY A 195 7.87 29.36 0.98
C GLY A 195 9.33 29.27 0.52
N ARG A 196 9.63 29.53 -0.75
CA ARG A 196 10.98 29.47 -1.33
C ARG A 196 11.52 30.83 -1.74
#